data_AF-M8A4Z4-F1
#
_entry.id   AF-M8A4Z4-F1
#
_cell.length_a   1.000
_cell.length_b   1.000
_cell.length_c   1.000
_cell.angle_alpha   90.00
_cell.angle_beta   90.00
_cell.angle_gamma   90.00
#
_symmetry.space_group_name_H-M   'P 1'
#
loop_
_entity.id
_entity.type
_entity.pdbx_description
1 polymer ?
#
loop_
_entity_poly.entity_id
_entity_poly.type
_entity_poly.pdbx_seq_one_letter_code
_entity_poly.pdbx_strand_id
1 'polypeptide(L)'
;MAQDRAEHAEWQRRLLVAQEDERVMAEWRQRHPEDVAYEQAYWARRREEDTRRRRETRLERRQRKALANAQSDIVAAGGQSFFAPNDDRWLDIGLDTSDDTVEDDNGDDDSDLE
;
A
#
# COMPACT_ATOMS: atom_id res chain seq x y z
N MET A 1 -13.46 35.68 -7.68
CA MET A 1 -14.29 35.78 -8.91
C MET A 1 -13.50 35.67 -10.23
N ALA A 2 -12.29 36.23 -10.37
CA ALA A 2 -11.49 36.08 -11.60
C ALA A 2 -10.51 34.87 -11.55
N GLN A 3 -9.89 34.62 -10.39
CA GLN A 3 -9.03 33.45 -10.16
C GLN A 3 -9.78 32.12 -10.28
N ASP A 4 -10.94 32.01 -9.64
CA ASP A 4 -11.84 30.85 -9.73
C ASP A 4 -12.23 30.46 -11.18
N ARG A 5 -12.43 31.47 -12.05
CA ARG A 5 -12.70 31.25 -13.48
C ARG A 5 -11.48 30.78 -14.29
N ALA A 6 -10.27 31.19 -13.89
CA ALA A 6 -9.03 30.77 -14.53
C ALA A 6 -8.69 29.33 -14.15
N GLU A 7 -8.80 28.98 -12.88
CA GLU A 7 -8.62 27.61 -12.37
C GLU A 7 -9.62 26.66 -13.04
N HIS A 8 -10.90 27.05 -13.13
CA HIS A 8 -11.91 26.25 -13.82
C HIS A 8 -11.60 26.02 -15.31
N ALA A 9 -11.06 27.02 -16.01
CA ALA A 9 -10.64 26.87 -17.41
C ALA A 9 -9.41 25.96 -17.56
N GLU A 10 -8.48 25.97 -16.61
CA GLU A 10 -7.34 25.05 -16.59
C GLU A 10 -7.77 23.61 -16.34
N TRP A 11 -8.68 23.39 -15.40
CA TRP A 11 -9.27 22.07 -15.14
C TRP A 11 -10.00 21.53 -16.38
N GLN A 12 -10.81 22.37 -17.03
CA GLN A 12 -11.46 21.97 -18.28
C GLN A 12 -10.47 21.59 -19.38
N ARG A 13 -9.35 22.30 -19.51
CA ARG A 13 -8.30 21.95 -20.48
C ARG A 13 -7.63 20.63 -20.13
N ARG A 14 -7.29 20.40 -18.86
CA ARG A 14 -6.70 19.13 -18.42
C ARG A 14 -7.64 17.96 -18.65
N LEU A 15 -8.93 18.15 -18.38
CA LEU A 15 -9.95 17.14 -18.63
C LEU A 15 -10.04 16.78 -20.11
N LEU A 16 -10.02 17.78 -21.00
CA LEU A 16 -10.03 17.51 -22.45
C LEU A 16 -8.80 16.73 -22.90
N VAL A 17 -7.63 17.03 -22.35
CA VAL A 17 -6.39 16.29 -22.63
C VAL A 17 -6.48 14.86 -22.12
N ALA A 18 -6.97 14.65 -20.90
CA ALA A 18 -7.16 13.30 -20.34
C ALA A 18 -8.17 12.48 -21.16
N GLN A 19 -9.26 13.09 -21.62
CA GLN A 19 -10.23 12.41 -22.48
C GLN A 19 -9.63 12.03 -23.83
N GLU A 20 -8.78 12.88 -24.43
CA GLU A 20 -8.12 12.55 -25.68
C GLU A 20 -7.11 11.41 -25.50
N ASP A 21 -6.33 11.45 -24.42
CA ASP A 21 -5.38 10.39 -24.06
C ASP A 21 -6.09 9.05 -23.87
N GLU A 22 -7.19 9.01 -23.10
CA GLU A 22 -7.93 7.78 -22.86
C GLU A 22 -8.52 7.19 -24.16
N ARG A 23 -8.95 8.03 -25.10
CA ARG A 23 -9.41 7.56 -26.42
C ARG A 23 -8.27 6.92 -27.22
N VAL A 24 -7.09 7.53 -27.20
CA VAL A 24 -5.89 6.98 -27.86
C VAL A 24 -5.47 5.67 -27.20
N MET A 25 -5.48 5.61 -25.87
CA MET A 25 -5.15 4.40 -25.10
C MET A 25 -6.17 3.29 -25.35
N ALA A 26 -7.47 3.59 -25.42
CA ALA A 26 -8.51 2.61 -25.74
C ALA A 26 -8.34 2.03 -27.16
N GLU A 27 -8.01 2.85 -28.15
CA GLU A 27 -7.69 2.36 -29.49
C GLU A 27 -6.43 1.49 -29.50
N TRP A 28 -5.39 1.88 -28.76
CA TRP A 28 -4.17 1.09 -28.64
C TRP A 28 -4.44 -0.28 -27.99
N ARG A 29 -5.17 -0.31 -26.86
CA ARG A 29 -5.55 -1.55 -26.17
C ARG A 29 -6.35 -2.49 -27.09
N GLN A 30 -7.22 -1.96 -27.94
CA GLN A 30 -7.97 -2.76 -28.93
C GLN A 30 -7.07 -3.36 -30.01
N ARG A 31 -6.03 -2.65 -30.45
CA ARG A 31 -5.06 -3.13 -31.45
C ARG A 31 -4.04 -4.09 -30.85
N HIS A 32 -3.80 -4.02 -29.54
CA HIS A 32 -2.76 -4.76 -28.82
C HIS A 32 -3.31 -5.63 -27.67
N PRO A 33 -4.24 -6.57 -27.93
CA PRO A 33 -4.84 -7.39 -26.88
C PRO A 33 -3.83 -8.31 -26.17
N GLU A 34 -2.77 -8.73 -26.87
CA GLU A 34 -1.70 -9.57 -26.30
C GLU A 34 -0.87 -8.79 -25.27
N ASP A 35 -0.52 -7.54 -25.56
CA ASP A 35 0.24 -6.68 -24.66
C ASP A 35 -0.58 -6.35 -23.40
N VAL A 36 -1.88 -6.06 -23.58
CA VAL A 36 -2.81 -5.84 -22.46
C VAL A 36 -2.93 -7.08 -21.59
N ALA A 37 -3.08 -8.27 -22.19
CA ALA A 37 -3.17 -9.52 -21.43
C ALA A 37 -1.86 -9.83 -20.67
N TYR A 38 -0.71 -9.54 -21.28
CA TYR A 38 0.59 -9.69 -20.65
C TYR A 38 0.74 -8.75 -19.43
N GLU A 39 0.40 -7.48 -19.60
CA GLU A 39 0.47 -6.49 -18.54
C GLU A 39 -0.45 -6.86 -17.36
N GLN A 40 -1.70 -7.24 -17.65
CA GLN A 40 -2.64 -7.70 -16.63
C GLN A 40 -2.12 -8.93 -15.86
N ALA A 41 -1.54 -9.90 -16.56
CA ALA A 41 -0.94 -11.08 -15.93
C ALA A 41 0.29 -10.73 -15.08
N TYR A 42 1.13 -9.80 -15.55
CA TYR A 42 2.28 -9.32 -14.80
C TYR A 42 1.85 -8.62 -13.50
N TRP A 43 0.90 -7.69 -13.57
CA TRP A 43 0.41 -6.97 -12.40
C TRP A 43 -0.37 -7.87 -11.44
N ALA A 44 -1.13 -8.86 -11.95
CA ALA A 44 -1.80 -9.85 -11.12
C ALA A 44 -0.78 -10.66 -10.30
N ARG A 45 0.28 -11.17 -10.94
CA ARG A 45 1.37 -11.88 -10.26
C ARG A 45 2.08 -10.99 -9.24
N ARG A 46 2.36 -9.74 -9.60
CA ARG A 46 3.05 -8.79 -8.72
C ARG A 46 2.22 -8.43 -7.50
N ARG A 47 0.91 -8.22 -7.66
CA ARG A 47 -0.01 -8.02 -6.53
C ARG A 47 -0.04 -9.22 -5.59
N GLU A 48 -0.08 -10.44 -6.13
CA GLU A 48 -0.01 -11.65 -5.30
C GLU A 48 1.31 -11.74 -4.52
N GLU A 49 2.44 -11.49 -5.18
CA GLU A 49 3.75 -11.49 -4.52
C GLU A 49 3.84 -10.43 -3.41
N ASP A 50 3.41 -9.20 -3.69
CA ASP A 50 3.46 -8.14 -2.69
C ASP A 50 2.49 -8.42 -1.52
N THR A 51 1.30 -8.99 -1.77
CA THR A 51 0.39 -9.38 -0.68
C THR A 51 0.99 -10.48 0.19
N ARG A 52 1.68 -11.47 -0.40
CA ARG A 52 2.42 -12.50 0.36
C ARG A 52 3.52 -11.87 1.20
N ARG A 53 4.36 -11.02 0.60
CA ARG A 53 5.45 -10.34 1.31
C ARG A 53 4.92 -9.51 2.48
N ARG A 54 3.82 -8.78 2.28
CA ARG A 54 3.15 -8.01 3.34
C ARG A 54 2.67 -8.92 4.46
N ARG A 55 2.04 -10.06 4.15
CA ARG A 55 1.59 -11.04 5.16
C ARG A 55 2.75 -11.60 5.97
N GLU A 56 3.85 -11.94 5.32
CA GLU A 56 5.07 -12.44 5.99
C GLU A 56 5.66 -11.36 6.92
N THR A 57 5.84 -10.14 6.43
CA THR A 57 6.33 -9.01 7.26
C THR A 57 5.39 -8.73 8.44
N ARG A 58 4.08 -8.80 8.25
CA ARG A 58 3.08 -8.64 9.32
C ARG A 58 3.20 -9.76 10.36
N LEU A 59 3.34 -11.01 9.92
CA LEU A 59 3.51 -12.15 10.81
C LEU A 59 4.79 -12.00 11.64
N GLU A 60 5.90 -11.65 10.99
CA GLU A 60 7.18 -11.44 11.67
C GLU A 60 7.09 -10.34 12.73
N ARG A 61 6.45 -9.20 12.42
CA ARG A 61 6.22 -8.12 13.41
C ARG A 61 5.40 -8.61 14.60
N ARG A 62 4.31 -9.36 14.35
CA ARG A 62 3.47 -9.94 15.42
C ARG A 62 4.26 -10.90 16.29
N GLN A 63 5.10 -11.74 15.69
CA GLN A 63 5.97 -12.67 16.42
C GLN A 63 6.99 -11.93 17.29
N ARG A 64 7.66 -10.92 16.73
CA ARG A 64 8.63 -10.10 17.47
C ARG A 64 8.00 -9.37 18.65
N LYS A 65 6.86 -8.70 18.44
CA LYS A 65 6.11 -8.04 19.51
C LYS A 65 5.65 -9.02 20.58
N ALA A 66 5.09 -10.17 20.19
CA ALA A 66 4.64 -11.19 21.13
C ALA A 66 5.80 -11.73 21.98
N LEU A 67 6.96 -11.95 21.36
CA LEU A 67 8.16 -12.38 22.08
C LEU A 67 8.62 -11.33 23.09
N ALA A 68 8.70 -10.06 22.68
CA ALA A 68 9.11 -8.97 23.55
C ALA A 68 8.13 -8.76 24.72
N ASN A 69 6.82 -8.85 24.47
CA ASN A 69 5.78 -8.83 25.50
C ASN A 69 5.95 -10.00 26.49
N ALA A 70 6.11 -11.22 25.99
CA ALA A 70 6.31 -12.39 26.85
C ALA A 70 7.56 -12.27 27.72
N GLN A 71 8.65 -11.70 27.19
CA GLN A 71 9.84 -11.41 27.99
C GLN A 71 9.59 -10.32 29.04
N SER A 72 8.81 -9.30 28.71
CA SER A 72 8.42 -8.24 29.64
C SER A 72 7.60 -8.82 30.79
N ASP A 73 6.64 -9.70 30.51
CA ASP A 73 5.81 -10.36 31.51
C ASP A 73 6.64 -11.21 32.48
N ILE A 74 7.64 -11.94 31.99
CA ILE A 74 8.58 -12.69 32.83
C ILE A 74 9.33 -11.77 33.79
N VAL A 75 9.85 -10.64 33.29
CA VAL A 75 10.56 -9.65 34.12
C VAL A 75 9.64 -9.01 35.14
N ALA A 76 8.41 -8.68 34.74
CA ALA A 76 7.39 -8.11 35.64
C ALA A 76 7.00 -9.07 36.77
N ALA A 77 7.00 -10.39 36.51
CA ALA A 77 6.79 -11.42 37.52
C ALA A 77 8.03 -11.68 38.42
N GLY A 78 9.12 -10.92 38.25
CA GLY A 78 10.36 -11.08 38.99
C GLY A 78 11.29 -12.18 38.45
N GLY A 79 10.99 -12.72 37.27
CA GLY A 79 11.83 -13.66 36.55
C GLY A 79 12.96 -12.97 35.77
N GLN A 80 13.85 -13.77 35.18
CA GLN A 80 14.96 -13.28 34.37
C GLN A 80 14.67 -13.50 32.87
N SER A 81 14.68 -12.40 32.10
CA SER A 81 14.62 -12.46 30.63
C SER A 81 15.97 -12.89 30.03
N PHE A 82 15.90 -13.50 28.85
CA PHE A 82 17.09 -13.76 28.04
C PHE A 82 17.53 -12.54 27.20
N PHE A 83 16.73 -11.48 27.14
CA PHE A 83 17.14 -10.20 26.56
C PHE A 83 18.04 -9.47 27.55
N ALA A 84 19.10 -8.83 27.03
CA ALA A 84 19.87 -7.91 27.86
C ALA A 84 19.01 -6.68 28.21
N PRO A 85 19.25 -5.99 29.34
CA PRO A 85 18.47 -4.80 29.71
C PRO A 85 18.48 -3.67 28.66
N ASN A 86 19.54 -3.55 27.87
CA ASN A 86 19.71 -2.55 26.80
C ASN A 86 19.54 -3.16 25.40
N ASP A 87 18.85 -4.30 25.28
CA ASP A 87 18.62 -4.95 23.99
C ASP A 87 17.53 -4.20 23.20
N ASP A 88 17.83 -3.82 21.96
CA ASP A 88 16.89 -3.09 21.08
C ASP A 88 15.60 -3.88 20.82
N ARG A 89 15.61 -5.20 21.00
CA ARG A 89 14.41 -6.05 20.89
C ARG A 89 13.32 -5.69 21.90
N TRP A 90 13.63 -4.95 22.97
CA TRP A 90 12.61 -4.38 23.84
C TRP A 90 11.71 -3.36 23.11
N LEU A 91 12.23 -2.68 22.08
CA LEU A 91 11.46 -1.73 21.28
C LEU A 91 10.34 -2.41 20.48
N ASP A 92 10.44 -3.71 20.23
CA ASP A 92 9.42 -4.46 19.50
C ASP A 92 8.06 -4.50 20.24
N ILE A 93 8.02 -4.22 21.55
CA ILE A 93 6.78 -4.03 22.34
C ILE A 93 5.92 -2.91 21.75
N GLY A 94 6.56 -1.85 21.24
CA GLY A 94 5.89 -0.68 20.66
C GLY A 94 5.43 -0.86 19.21
N LEU A 95 5.69 -2.00 18.57
CA LEU A 95 5.29 -2.21 17.17
C LEU A 95 3.77 -2.12 17.02
N ASP A 96 3.29 -1.35 16.06
CA ASP A 96 1.89 -1.46 15.65
C ASP A 96 1.67 -2.77 14.88
N THR A 97 0.67 -3.51 15.32
CA THR A 97 0.26 -4.79 14.73
C THR A 97 -1.18 -4.75 14.23
N SER A 98 -1.84 -3.59 14.34
CA SER A 98 -3.20 -3.39 13.85
C SER A 98 -3.28 -3.60 12.34
N ASP A 99 -4.46 -4.02 11.90
CA ASP A 99 -4.77 -4.39 10.51
C ASP A 99 -5.23 -3.17 9.67
N ASP A 100 -5.38 -2.00 10.29
CA ASP A 100 -6.12 -0.85 9.73
C ASP A 100 -5.35 0.04 8.76
N THR A 101 -4.15 -0.34 8.33
CA THR A 101 -3.57 0.29 7.14
C THR A 101 -4.18 -0.36 5.90
N VAL A 102 -5.38 0.09 5.54
CA VAL A 102 -5.69 0.35 4.13
C VAL A 102 -4.73 1.45 3.67
N GLU A 103 -3.46 1.10 3.54
CA GLU A 103 -2.52 1.95 2.83
C GLU A 103 -2.83 1.76 1.36
N ASP A 104 -3.55 2.76 0.84
CA ASP A 104 -3.66 3.15 -0.56
C ASP A 104 -3.26 1.99 -1.48
N ASP A 105 -4.23 1.10 -1.70
CA ASP A 105 -4.37 0.53 -3.03
C ASP A 105 -4.33 1.77 -3.90
N ASN A 106 -3.18 2.05 -4.53
CA ASN A 106 -3.04 3.13 -5.49
C ASN A 106 -4.04 2.76 -6.55
N GLY A 107 -5.27 3.20 -6.30
CA GLY A 107 -6.40 3.04 -7.13
C GLY A 107 -5.92 3.64 -8.42
N ASP A 108 -6.03 2.85 -9.46
CA ASP A 108 -6.30 3.42 -10.74
C ASP A 108 -7.57 4.27 -10.52
N ASP A 109 -7.37 5.54 -10.16
CA ASP A 109 -8.38 6.59 -10.12
C ASP A 109 -8.69 6.88 -11.58
N ASP A 110 -9.32 5.89 -12.22
CA ASP A 110 -10.12 6.09 -13.41
C ASP A 110 -11.38 6.78 -12.87
N SER A 111 -11.24 8.09 -12.65
CA SER A 111 -12.27 8.93 -12.08
C SER A 111 -13.54 8.79 -12.90
N ASP A 112 -14.55 8.24 -12.23
CA ASP A 112 -15.98 8.33 -12.45
C ASP A 112 -16.39 9.53 -13.33
N LEU A 113 -16.87 9.26 -14.54
CA LEU A 113 -17.56 10.24 -15.40
C LEU A 113 -19.00 9.76 -15.62
N GLU A 114 -19.91 10.17 -14.73
CA GLU A 114 -21.34 10.39 -15.04
C GLU A 114 -21.52 11.58 -16.01
#